data_AF-A0A7K2P6M6-F1
#
_entry.id   AF-A0A7K2P6M6-F1
#
_cell.length_a   1.000
_cell.length_b   1.000
_cell.length_c   1.000
_cell.angle_alpha   90.00
_cell.angle_beta   90.00
_cell.angle_gamma   90.00
#
_symmetry.space_group_name_H-M   'P 1'
#
loop_
_entity.id
_entity.type
_entity.pdbx_description
1 polymer ?
#
loop_
_entity_poly.entity_id
_entity_poly.type
_entity_poly.pdbx_seq_one_letter_code
_entity_poly.pdbx_strand_id
1 'polypeptide(L)'
;MAYTRKDVSTLTRTEKRRFVNALLEIKRRGEYDEFVRTHIEYYVSDGENGLRTAHMAPSFLPWHRRFLLDLEEALRRVDPSVTVPYWDWTKDRSAKSAPWTADLLGGTGRRSDHRVTTGPFAHAEGNWTIRENVTDTEYLTRDLGRSADPLGLPSKSDLEWALDDPKYDTSPYDSTVRKGFRNKLEGWG
;
A
#
# COMPACT_ATOMS: atom_id res chain seq x y z
N MET A 1 -1.54 -25.39 5.04
CA MET A 1 -1.85 -24.71 6.32
C MET A 1 -2.47 -23.37 5.99
N ALA A 2 -3.58 -23.00 6.64
CA ALA A 2 -4.09 -21.63 6.58
C ALA A 2 -3.13 -20.71 7.34
N TYR A 3 -2.82 -19.54 6.79
CA TYR A 3 -2.00 -18.52 7.44
C TYR A 3 -2.84 -17.29 7.76
N THR A 4 -2.45 -16.55 8.80
CA THR A 4 -3.22 -15.40 9.31
C THR A 4 -2.48 -14.09 9.02
N ARG A 5 -3.16 -13.15 8.38
CA ARG A 5 -2.70 -11.76 8.25
C ARG A 5 -3.00 -11.02 9.55
N LYS A 6 -2.00 -10.35 10.14
CA LYS A 6 -2.10 -9.68 11.44
C LYS A 6 -2.16 -8.17 11.28
N ASP A 7 -2.78 -7.51 12.25
CA ASP A 7 -2.67 -6.06 12.41
C ASP A 7 -1.19 -5.71 12.65
N VAL A 8 -0.68 -4.77 11.87
CA VAL A 8 0.74 -4.35 11.91
C VAL A 8 1.17 -3.87 13.30
N SER A 9 0.26 -3.31 14.08
CA SER A 9 0.52 -2.84 15.46
C SER A 9 0.78 -4.00 16.44
N THR A 10 0.32 -5.21 16.11
CA THR A 10 0.43 -6.41 16.96
C THR A 10 1.63 -7.29 16.62
N LEU A 11 2.37 -6.96 15.55
CA LEU A 11 3.54 -7.73 15.16
C LEU A 11 4.61 -7.67 16.24
N THR A 12 5.10 -8.84 16.62
CA THR A 12 6.29 -8.96 17.45
C THR A 12 7.53 -8.44 16.72
N ARG A 13 8.59 -8.11 17.47
CA ARG A 13 9.88 -7.69 16.90
C ARG A 13 10.42 -8.69 15.86
N THR A 14 10.25 -9.99 16.13
CA THR A 14 10.69 -11.05 15.21
C THR A 14 9.89 -11.06 13.92
N GLU A 15 8.56 -10.89 14.00
CA GLU A 15 7.69 -10.85 12.83
C GLU A 15 7.97 -9.63 11.96
N LYS A 16 8.13 -8.45 12.56
CA LYS A 16 8.54 -7.23 11.84
C LYS A 16 9.84 -7.45 11.08
N ARG A 17 10.86 -8.00 11.75
CA ARG A 17 12.16 -8.29 11.14
C ARG A 17 12.05 -9.27 9.98
N ARG A 18 11.28 -10.36 10.13
CA ARG A 18 11.08 -11.34 9.05
C ARG A 18 10.38 -10.73 7.84
N PHE A 19 9.33 -9.94 8.08
CA PHE A 19 8.61 -9.23 7.01
C PHE A 19 9.53 -8.26 6.25
N VAL A 20 10.26 -7.40 6.97
CA VAL A 20 11.24 -6.47 6.39
C VAL A 20 12.31 -7.22 5.58
N ASN A 21 12.92 -8.26 6.16
CA ASN A 21 13.96 -9.02 5.48
C ASN A 21 13.43 -9.70 4.21
N ALA A 22 12.22 -10.25 4.24
CA ALA A 22 11.60 -10.85 3.07
C ALA A 22 11.34 -9.82 1.95
N LEU A 23 10.86 -8.61 2.30
CA LEU A 23 10.69 -7.52 1.35
C LEU A 23 12.01 -7.08 0.71
N LEU A 24 13.04 -6.87 1.53
CA LEU A 24 14.37 -6.50 1.04
C LEU A 24 14.95 -7.58 0.12
N GLU A 25 14.72 -8.86 0.43
CA GLU A 25 15.22 -9.97 -0.39
C GLU A 25 14.51 -10.06 -1.75
N ILE A 26 13.17 -9.94 -1.80
CA ILE A 26 12.47 -9.91 -3.09
C ILE A 26 12.81 -8.65 -3.90
N LYS A 27 13.15 -7.54 -3.24
CA LYS A 27 13.69 -6.34 -3.89
C LYS A 27 15.08 -6.60 -4.47
N ARG A 28 15.98 -7.22 -3.72
CA ARG A 28 17.33 -7.59 -4.18
C ARG A 28 17.29 -8.53 -5.40
N ARG A 29 16.30 -9.41 -5.48
CA ARG A 29 16.07 -10.33 -6.62
C ARG A 29 15.43 -9.68 -7.84
N GLY A 30 14.96 -8.43 -7.72
CA GLY A 30 14.19 -7.76 -8.77
C GLY A 30 12.70 -8.14 -8.81
N GLU A 31 12.27 -9.18 -8.07
CA GLU A 31 10.87 -9.61 -8.01
C GLU A 31 9.94 -8.48 -7.52
N TYR A 32 10.37 -7.65 -6.56
CA TYR A 32 9.58 -6.50 -6.10
C TYR A 32 9.28 -5.50 -7.22
N ASP A 33 10.23 -5.27 -8.13
CA ASP A 33 10.10 -4.27 -9.18
C ASP A 33 9.09 -4.71 -10.25
N GLU A 34 8.91 -6.02 -10.46
CA GLU A 34 7.82 -6.55 -11.30
C GLU A 34 6.43 -6.19 -10.74
N PHE A 35 6.25 -6.21 -9.42
CA PHE A 35 4.98 -5.78 -8.80
C PHE A 35 4.72 -4.29 -9.04
N VAL A 36 5.75 -3.45 -8.93
CA VAL A 36 5.63 -2.02 -9.20
C VAL A 36 5.30 -1.78 -10.67
N ARG A 37 6.02 -2.42 -11.59
CA ARG A 37 5.79 -2.28 -13.04
C ARG A 37 4.40 -2.75 -13.45
N THR A 38 3.97 -3.90 -12.94
CA THR A 38 2.61 -4.43 -13.17
C THR A 38 1.56 -3.43 -12.67
N HIS A 39 1.75 -2.85 -11.49
CA HIS A 39 0.79 -1.86 -10.96
C HIS A 39 0.73 -0.61 -11.84
N ILE A 40 1.88 -0.10 -12.30
CA ILE A 40 1.96 1.04 -13.22
C ILE A 40 1.25 0.71 -14.55
N GLU A 41 1.52 -0.45 -15.14
CA GLU A 41 0.93 -0.89 -16.41
C GLU A 41 -0.60 -0.95 -16.37
N TYR A 42 -1.17 -1.43 -15.25
CA TYR A 42 -2.61 -1.57 -15.08
C TYR A 42 -3.30 -0.36 -14.43
N TYR A 43 -2.55 0.70 -14.11
CA TYR A 43 -3.11 1.97 -13.70
C TYR A 43 -3.60 2.73 -14.94
N VAL A 44 -4.89 2.55 -15.27
CA VAL A 44 -5.58 3.29 -16.34
C VAL A 44 -6.71 4.08 -15.72
N SER A 45 -6.69 5.40 -15.87
CA SER A 45 -7.67 6.32 -15.27
C SER A 45 -8.94 6.45 -16.12
N ASP A 46 -9.99 7.01 -15.54
CA ASP A 46 -11.19 7.42 -16.26
C ASP A 46 -10.86 8.42 -17.38
N GLY A 47 -11.34 8.12 -18.59
CA GLY A 47 -11.10 8.94 -19.78
C GLY A 47 -9.77 8.66 -20.49
N GLU A 48 -8.91 7.79 -19.95
CA GLU A 48 -7.73 7.31 -20.66
C GLU A 48 -8.06 6.15 -21.59
N ASN A 49 -7.22 5.97 -22.62
CA ASN A 49 -7.34 4.84 -23.53
C ASN A 49 -6.77 3.58 -22.88
N GLY A 50 -7.59 2.56 -22.67
CA GLY A 50 -7.15 1.28 -22.15
C GLY A 50 -8.25 0.54 -21.41
N LEU A 51 -8.03 -0.75 -21.14
CA LEU A 51 -8.94 -1.52 -20.29
C LEU A 51 -8.64 -1.20 -18.82
N ARG A 52 -9.58 -0.56 -18.12
CA ARG A 52 -9.50 -0.37 -16.67
C ARG A 52 -9.68 -1.71 -15.95
N THR A 53 -8.66 -2.16 -15.22
CA THR A 53 -8.73 -3.40 -14.43
C THR A 53 -8.33 -3.21 -12.98
N ALA A 54 -7.27 -2.44 -12.69
CA ALA A 54 -6.77 -2.27 -11.34
C ALA A 54 -7.51 -1.20 -10.55
N HIS A 55 -7.96 -0.11 -11.19
CA HIS A 55 -8.58 1.05 -10.55
C HIS A 55 -9.79 1.54 -11.34
N MET A 56 -10.64 2.34 -10.68
CA MET A 56 -11.84 2.99 -11.21
C MET A 56 -12.76 2.00 -11.96
N ALA A 57 -12.81 0.77 -11.48
CA ALA A 57 -13.52 -0.34 -12.11
C ALA A 57 -14.01 -1.34 -11.06
N PRO A 58 -15.06 -2.13 -11.34
CA PRO A 58 -15.57 -3.15 -10.43
C PRO A 58 -14.50 -4.17 -10.01
N SER A 59 -13.46 -4.35 -10.82
CA SER A 59 -12.36 -5.26 -10.55
C SER A 59 -11.33 -4.72 -9.57
N PHE A 60 -11.41 -3.46 -9.11
CA PHE A 60 -10.46 -2.86 -8.15
C PHE A 60 -10.14 -3.77 -6.96
N LEU A 61 -11.18 -4.23 -6.24
CA LEU A 61 -11.02 -5.08 -5.06
C LEU A 61 -10.47 -6.49 -5.38
N PRO A 62 -11.03 -7.26 -6.34
CA PRO A 62 -10.48 -8.58 -6.68
C PRO A 62 -9.08 -8.51 -7.32
N TRP A 63 -8.78 -7.48 -8.11
CA TRP A 63 -7.45 -7.27 -8.72
C TRP A 63 -6.40 -7.08 -7.63
N HIS A 64 -6.61 -6.15 -6.69
CA HIS A 64 -5.70 -5.93 -5.56
C HIS A 64 -5.63 -7.14 -4.62
N ARG A 65 -6.72 -7.89 -4.46
CA ARG A 65 -6.70 -9.15 -3.69
C ARG A 65 -5.74 -10.16 -4.31
N ARG A 66 -5.79 -10.38 -5.64
CA ARG A 66 -4.86 -11.29 -6.31
C ARG A 66 -3.43 -10.76 -6.24
N PHE A 67 -3.22 -9.47 -6.50
CA PHE A 67 -1.92 -8.82 -6.38
C PHE A 67 -1.27 -9.03 -5.00
N LEU A 68 -2.04 -8.90 -3.92
CA LEU A 68 -1.55 -9.16 -2.56
C LEU A 68 -1.33 -10.66 -2.27
N LEU A 69 -2.05 -11.57 -2.93
CA LEU A 69 -1.77 -13.01 -2.85
C LEU A 69 -0.44 -13.34 -3.54
N ASP A 70 -0.19 -12.78 -4.72
CA ASP A 70 1.08 -12.95 -5.44
C ASP A 70 2.27 -12.39 -4.65
N LEU A 71 2.12 -11.21 -4.04
CA LEU A 71 3.14 -10.63 -3.16
C LEU A 71 3.39 -11.52 -1.95
N GLU A 72 2.35 -12.02 -1.30
CA GLU A 72 2.48 -12.90 -0.14
C GLU A 72 3.14 -14.23 -0.49
N GLU A 73 2.81 -14.81 -1.64
CA GLU A 73 3.50 -15.99 -2.17
C GLU A 73 5.00 -15.73 -2.38
N ALA A 74 5.37 -14.55 -2.92
CA ALA A 74 6.77 -14.16 -3.08
C ALA A 74 7.51 -14.02 -1.75
N LEU A 75 6.90 -13.35 -0.76
CA LEU A 75 7.48 -13.22 0.58
C LEU A 75 7.65 -14.58 1.25
N ARG A 76 6.68 -15.49 1.07
CA ARG A 76 6.69 -16.84 1.64
C ARG A 76 7.72 -17.77 1.01
N ARG A 77 8.13 -17.53 -0.25
CA ARG A 77 9.29 -18.20 -0.86
C ARG A 77 10.61 -17.82 -0.18
N VAL A 78 10.69 -16.64 0.44
CA VAL A 78 11.86 -16.21 1.22
C VAL A 78 11.77 -16.74 2.65
N ASP A 79 10.64 -16.55 3.32
CA ASP A 79 10.39 -17.07 4.67
C ASP A 79 8.93 -17.56 4.78
N PRO A 80 8.69 -18.87 4.91
CA PRO A 80 7.34 -19.45 4.90
C PRO A 80 6.49 -19.06 6.13
N SER A 81 7.07 -18.39 7.13
CA SER A 81 6.34 -17.84 8.28
C SER A 81 5.81 -16.42 8.06
N VAL A 82 6.22 -15.73 6.99
CA VAL A 82 5.78 -14.38 6.67
C VAL A 82 4.38 -14.39 6.06
N THR A 83 3.57 -13.42 6.46
CA THR A 83 2.29 -13.04 5.84
C THR A 83 2.28 -11.54 5.63
N VAL A 84 1.44 -11.05 4.71
CA VAL A 84 1.28 -9.61 4.52
C VAL A 84 0.45 -9.06 5.69
N PRO A 85 0.99 -8.16 6.54
CA PRO A 85 0.22 -7.53 7.59
C PRO A 85 -0.74 -6.49 7.01
N TYR A 86 -1.78 -6.13 7.77
CA TYR A 86 -2.65 -5.00 7.43
C TYR A 86 -2.42 -3.83 8.38
N TRP A 87 -2.53 -2.61 7.88
CA TRP A 87 -2.55 -1.40 8.69
C TRP A 87 -3.99 -0.95 8.89
N ASP A 88 -4.48 -1.09 10.12
CA ASP A 88 -5.76 -0.51 10.53
C ASP A 88 -5.60 0.99 10.80
N TRP A 89 -5.67 1.77 9.72
CA TRP A 89 -5.58 3.23 9.72
C TRP A 89 -6.73 3.92 10.46
N THR A 90 -7.78 3.19 10.86
CA THR A 90 -8.87 3.73 11.68
C THR A 90 -8.50 3.82 13.16
N LYS A 91 -7.53 3.02 13.62
CA LYS A 91 -7.11 2.95 15.02
C LYS A 91 -5.86 3.77 15.31
N ASP A 92 -4.74 3.40 14.72
CA ASP A 92 -3.47 4.12 14.92
C ASP A 92 -3.20 5.05 13.74
N ARG A 93 -3.31 6.34 14.05
CA ARG A 93 -3.32 7.45 13.09
C ARG A 93 -2.07 8.32 13.20
N SER A 94 -1.14 7.95 14.08
CA SER A 94 0.08 8.70 14.34
C SER A 94 1.12 8.44 13.26
N ALA A 95 1.75 9.50 12.76
CA ALA A 95 2.89 9.40 11.84
C ALA A 95 4.19 8.85 12.49
N LYS A 96 4.14 8.48 13.78
CA LYS A 96 5.27 7.95 14.56
C LYS A 96 5.06 6.53 15.07
N SER A 97 3.84 6.00 14.95
CA SER A 97 3.51 4.64 15.41
C SER A 97 3.62 3.64 14.27
N ALA A 98 3.36 2.35 14.53
CA ALA A 98 3.30 1.36 13.46
C ALA A 98 2.27 1.80 12.40
N PRO A 99 2.61 1.73 11.10
CA PRO A 99 3.77 1.05 10.56
C PRO A 99 5.06 1.87 10.41
N TRP A 100 5.06 3.14 10.81
CA TRP A 100 6.11 4.16 10.57
C TRP A 100 7.32 4.12 11.50
N THR A 101 7.45 3.08 12.32
CA THR A 101 8.60 2.92 13.22
C THR A 101 9.86 2.52 12.45
N ALA A 102 11.03 2.88 12.97
CA ALA A 102 12.32 2.61 12.33
C ALA A 102 12.64 1.11 12.21
N ASP A 103 12.04 0.25 13.04
CA ASP A 103 12.14 -1.22 12.95
C ASP A 103 11.16 -1.85 11.94
N LEU A 104 10.39 -1.03 11.22
CA LEU A 104 9.41 -1.47 10.23
C LEU A 104 9.46 -0.63 8.95
N LEU A 105 8.51 0.27 8.66
CA LEU A 105 8.48 0.98 7.36
C LEU A 105 9.31 2.26 7.34
N GLY A 106 9.82 2.73 8.48
CA GLY A 106 10.46 4.04 8.58
C GLY A 106 9.46 5.21 8.58
N GLY A 107 9.90 6.36 9.06
CA GLY A 107 9.05 7.53 9.26
C GLY A 107 8.72 8.33 7.99
N THR A 108 8.25 9.55 8.22
CA THR A 108 8.05 10.57 7.18
C THR A 108 9.39 11.01 6.58
N GLY A 109 9.33 11.66 5.41
CA GLY A 109 10.47 12.25 4.77
C GLY A 109 10.95 13.53 5.44
N ARG A 110 12.22 13.87 5.23
CA ARG A 110 12.75 15.18 5.66
C ARG A 110 12.09 16.31 4.87
N ARG A 111 11.92 17.48 5.50
CA ARG A 111 11.15 18.61 4.96
C ARG A 111 11.67 19.16 3.63
N SER A 112 12.95 19.03 3.32
CA SER A 112 13.57 19.65 2.14
C SER A 112 13.16 19.04 0.82
N ASP A 113 13.00 17.72 0.77
CA ASP A 113 12.82 16.94 -0.47
C ASP A 113 11.96 15.68 -0.24
N HIS A 114 11.33 15.59 0.92
CA HIS A 114 10.52 14.46 1.37
C HIS A 114 11.26 13.11 1.39
N ARG A 115 12.60 13.09 1.30
CA ARG A 115 13.36 11.84 1.33
C ARG A 115 13.21 11.15 2.67
N VAL A 116 12.82 9.87 2.65
CA VAL A 116 12.79 9.02 3.85
C VAL A 116 14.23 8.76 4.31
N THR A 117 14.50 9.08 5.59
CA THR A 117 15.84 8.99 6.20
C THR A 117 15.92 8.00 7.36
N THR A 118 14.84 7.26 7.65
CA THR A 118 14.79 6.30 8.76
C THR A 118 14.24 4.95 8.30
N GLY A 119 14.67 3.89 8.97
CA GLY A 119 14.21 2.53 8.72
C GLY A 119 14.86 1.85 7.50
N PRO A 120 14.53 0.57 7.28
CA PRO A 120 15.22 -0.31 6.33
C PRO A 120 15.06 0.08 4.86
N PHE A 121 14.07 0.93 4.55
CA PHE A 121 13.75 1.40 3.20
C PHE A 121 14.31 2.80 2.91
N ALA A 122 15.08 3.38 3.83
CA ALA A 122 15.80 4.61 3.55
C ALA A 122 16.91 4.32 2.52
N HIS A 123 17.03 5.17 1.49
CA HIS A 123 18.02 4.98 0.43
C HIS A 123 19.48 4.91 0.96
N ALA A 124 19.76 5.52 2.11
CA ALA A 124 21.08 5.47 2.74
C ALA A 124 21.51 4.05 3.15
N GLU A 125 20.56 3.13 3.35
CA GLU A 125 20.84 1.72 3.67
C GLU A 125 21.31 0.92 2.45
N GLY A 126 21.24 1.48 1.24
CA GLY A 126 21.71 0.84 -0.01
C GLY A 126 20.84 -0.31 -0.53
N ASN A 127 19.77 -0.67 0.19
CA ASN A 127 18.93 -1.84 -0.14
C ASN A 127 17.58 -1.46 -0.78
N TRP A 128 17.31 -0.17 -0.99
CA TRP A 128 16.01 0.33 -1.46
C TRP A 128 16.13 1.48 -2.47
N THR A 129 16.74 1.21 -3.61
CA THR A 129 16.72 2.10 -4.78
C THR A 129 15.38 1.95 -5.51
N ILE A 130 14.67 3.06 -5.74
CA ILE A 130 13.49 3.12 -6.59
C ILE A 130 13.94 3.02 -8.04
N ARG A 131 13.43 2.02 -8.78
CA ARG A 131 13.81 1.73 -10.17
C ARG A 131 12.65 1.94 -11.14
N GLU A 132 11.46 1.54 -10.72
CA GLU A 132 10.23 1.71 -11.49
C GLU A 132 9.46 2.91 -10.91
N ASN A 133 9.36 3.98 -11.68
CA ASN A 133 8.71 5.23 -11.31
C ASN A 133 8.41 6.07 -12.57
N VAL A 134 7.79 7.24 -12.39
CA VAL A 134 7.53 8.22 -13.45
C VAL A 134 8.46 9.45 -13.36
N THR A 135 9.46 9.42 -12.48
CA THR A 135 10.39 10.53 -12.20
C THR A 135 11.83 10.02 -12.12
N ASP A 136 12.85 10.87 -12.21
CA ASP A 136 14.25 10.41 -12.06
C ASP A 136 14.67 10.17 -10.59
N THR A 137 13.71 10.03 -9.66
CA THR A 137 13.99 9.95 -8.21
C THR A 137 14.28 8.52 -7.78
N GLU A 138 15.51 8.27 -7.32
CA GLU A 138 15.96 6.94 -6.91
C GLU A 138 15.69 6.59 -5.44
N TYR A 139 15.20 7.54 -4.63
CA TYR A 139 14.95 7.34 -3.20
C TYR A 139 13.47 7.42 -2.84
N LEU A 140 13.07 6.67 -1.82
CA LEU A 140 11.70 6.72 -1.30
C LEU A 140 11.38 8.10 -0.69
N THR A 141 10.23 8.65 -1.05
CA THR A 141 9.72 9.92 -0.52
C THR A 141 8.40 9.75 0.24
N ARG A 142 8.20 10.52 1.31
CA ARG A 142 6.93 10.59 2.07
C ARG A 142 6.72 11.97 2.68
N ASP A 143 5.48 12.44 2.70
CA ASP A 143 5.02 13.63 3.46
C ASP A 143 3.77 13.24 4.28
N LEU A 144 3.98 12.45 5.34
CA LEU A 144 2.89 11.91 6.15
C LEU A 144 2.09 13.04 6.80
N GLY A 145 0.79 13.08 6.54
CA GLY A 145 -0.11 14.14 7.01
C GLY A 145 -0.10 15.40 6.13
N ARG A 146 0.67 15.41 5.03
CA ARG A 146 0.74 16.50 4.04
C ARG A 146 1.00 17.85 4.69
N SER A 147 2.23 18.06 5.15
CA SER A 147 2.59 19.16 6.08
C SER A 147 2.22 20.58 5.60
N ALA A 148 2.19 20.81 4.28
CA ALA A 148 1.81 22.09 3.69
C ALA A 148 0.29 22.31 3.54
N ASP A 149 -0.50 21.24 3.47
CA ASP A 149 -1.97 21.27 3.33
C ASP A 149 -2.57 20.02 3.98
N PRO A 150 -2.72 20.05 5.33
CA PRO A 150 -2.96 18.86 6.11
C PRO A 150 -4.24 18.13 5.74
N LEU A 151 -4.11 16.82 5.52
CA LEU A 151 -5.24 15.92 5.27
C LEU A 151 -5.23 14.78 6.29
N GLY A 152 -6.34 14.60 7.01
CA GLY A 152 -6.52 13.49 7.93
C GLY A 152 -6.74 12.16 7.19
N LEU A 153 -6.31 11.06 7.80
CA LEU A 153 -6.70 9.72 7.34
C LEU A 153 -8.22 9.55 7.40
N PRO A 154 -8.85 8.67 6.61
CA PRO A 154 -10.28 8.41 6.76
C PRO A 154 -10.57 7.85 8.16
N SER A 155 -11.74 8.14 8.70
CA SER A 155 -12.18 7.75 10.04
C SER A 155 -12.87 6.38 10.05
N LYS A 156 -13.18 5.87 11.24
CA LYS A 156 -13.99 4.65 11.38
C LYS A 156 -15.40 4.85 10.79
N SER A 157 -16.01 6.02 10.97
CA SER A 157 -17.32 6.33 10.39
C SER A 157 -17.28 6.41 8.86
N ASP A 158 -16.17 6.87 8.26
CA ASP A 158 -16.02 6.86 6.80
C ASP A 158 -15.96 5.43 6.26
N LEU A 159 -15.27 4.53 6.97
CA LEU A 159 -15.25 3.10 6.63
C LEU A 159 -16.62 2.44 6.79
N GLU A 160 -17.32 2.69 7.90
CA GLU A 160 -18.68 2.18 8.15
C GLU A 160 -19.65 2.68 7.07
N TRP A 161 -19.59 3.96 6.69
CA TRP A 161 -20.39 4.53 5.60
C TRP A 161 -20.17 3.85 4.25
N ALA A 162 -18.94 3.41 3.96
CA ALA A 162 -18.65 2.64 2.76
C ALA A 162 -19.23 1.22 2.86
N LEU A 163 -19.02 0.55 3.98
CA LEU A 163 -19.48 -0.83 4.25
C LEU A 163 -21.00 -0.97 4.26
N ASP A 164 -21.72 0.06 4.67
CA ASP A 164 -23.19 0.07 4.74
C ASP A 164 -23.86 0.16 3.36
N ASP A 165 -23.11 0.34 2.27
CA ASP A 165 -23.69 0.33 0.93
C ASP A 165 -24.09 -1.11 0.50
N PRO A 166 -25.38 -1.37 0.23
CA PRO A 166 -25.85 -2.72 -0.08
C PRO A 166 -25.43 -3.18 -1.49
N LYS A 167 -24.99 -2.26 -2.35
CA LYS A 167 -24.52 -2.59 -3.69
C LYS A 167 -23.01 -2.69 -3.69
N TYR A 168 -22.49 -3.77 -4.29
CA TYR A 168 -21.05 -3.89 -4.54
C TYR A 168 -20.54 -2.73 -5.40
N ASP A 169 -21.20 -2.46 -6.53
CA ASP A 169 -20.86 -1.37 -7.46
C ASP A 169 -22.11 -0.93 -8.23
N THR A 170 -22.03 0.21 -8.93
CA THR A 170 -23.16 0.80 -9.67
C THR A 170 -22.72 1.34 -11.03
N SER A 171 -23.54 1.11 -12.06
CA SER A 171 -23.36 1.66 -13.41
C SER A 171 -23.20 3.19 -13.38
N PRO A 172 -22.33 3.79 -14.25
CA PRO A 172 -21.52 3.18 -15.31
C PRO A 172 -20.23 2.44 -14.89
N TYR A 173 -20.05 2.11 -13.60
CA TYR A 173 -18.91 1.30 -13.13
C TYR A 173 -17.55 2.00 -13.30
N ASP A 174 -17.53 3.29 -12.95
CA ASP A 174 -16.36 4.16 -13.03
C ASP A 174 -16.23 5.03 -11.76
N SER A 175 -15.35 6.02 -11.78
CA SER A 175 -15.09 6.91 -10.65
C SER A 175 -16.13 8.03 -10.49
N THR A 176 -17.08 8.18 -11.43
CA THR A 176 -18.05 9.28 -11.41
C THR A 176 -19.28 9.02 -10.53
N VAL A 177 -19.46 7.77 -10.08
CA VAL A 177 -20.67 7.33 -9.37
C VAL A 177 -20.53 7.41 -7.86
N ARG A 178 -21.37 8.21 -7.19
CA ARG A 178 -21.33 8.40 -5.71
C ARG A 178 -21.95 7.25 -4.89
N LYS A 179 -22.15 6.07 -5.48
CA LYS A 179 -22.86 4.93 -4.86
C LYS A 179 -22.10 3.63 -5.11
N GLY A 180 -22.30 2.66 -4.23
CA GLY A 180 -21.67 1.35 -4.31
C GLY A 180 -20.43 1.25 -3.44
N PHE A 181 -20.32 0.15 -2.70
CA PHE A 181 -19.23 -0.15 -1.78
C PHE A 181 -17.85 0.00 -2.44
N ARG A 182 -17.67 -0.52 -3.67
CA ARG A 182 -16.40 -0.45 -4.41
C ARG A 182 -15.94 0.99 -4.58
N ASN A 183 -16.78 1.87 -5.12
CA ASN A 183 -16.37 3.24 -5.44
C ASN A 183 -16.19 4.11 -4.18
N LYS A 184 -17.01 3.88 -3.14
CA LYS A 184 -16.83 4.51 -1.83
C LYS A 184 -15.52 4.12 -1.17
N LEU A 185 -15.20 2.82 -1.15
CA LEU A 185 -13.97 2.31 -0.54
C LEU A 185 -12.72 2.73 -1.33
N GLU A 186 -12.81 2.83 -2.65
CA GLU A 186 -11.73 3.33 -3.50
C GLU A 186 -11.46 4.83 -3.31
N GLY A 187 -12.48 5.60 -2.91
CA GLY A 187 -12.35 7.03 -2.55
C GLY A 187 -13.05 8.02 -3.48
N TRP A 188 -13.92 7.53 -4.38
CA TRP A 188 -14.63 8.34 -5.37
C TRP A 188 -16.14 8.49 -5.08
N GLY A 189 -16.60 7.85 -4.01
CA GLY A 189 -17.99 7.84 -3.55
C GLY A 189 -18.52 9.19 -3.05
#